data_AF-A0A2E4CTI2-F1
#
_entry.id   AF-A0A2E4CTI2-F1
#
_cell.length_a   1.000
_cell.length_b   1.000
_cell.length_c   1.000
_cell.angle_alpha   90.00
_cell.angle_beta   90.00
_cell.angle_gamma   90.00
#
_symmetry.space_group_name_H-M   'P 1'
#
loop_
_entity.id
_entity.type
_entity.pdbx_description
1 polymer ?
#
loop_
_entity_poly.entity_id
_entity_poly.type
_entity_poly.pdbx_seq_one_letter_code
_entity_poly.pdbx_strand_id
1 'polypeptide(L)'
;MARPTHPDKDIEDALRDFESAGWSVEKSGARAHIWGRAKCPANRRGACSVSVYSTPKSGQNHAKNLRRALRICECVTTTRKEKT
;
A
#
# COMPACT_ATOMS: atom_id res chain seq x y z
N MET A 1 14.65 5.21 7.49
CA MET A 1 14.47 6.50 6.79
C MET A 1 12.99 6.67 6.51
N ALA A 2 12.36 7.70 7.07
CA ALA A 2 10.93 7.94 6.88
C ALA A 2 10.67 8.21 5.40
N ARG A 3 9.76 7.44 4.79
CA ARG A 3 9.27 7.74 3.44
C ARG A 3 8.71 9.17 3.44
N PRO A 4 8.88 9.94 2.36
CA PRO A 4 8.18 11.21 2.24
C PRO A 4 6.68 10.95 2.28
N THR A 5 5.93 11.89 2.85
CA THR A 5 4.48 11.83 3.03
C THR A 5 3.76 12.15 1.72
N HIS A 6 2.68 11.43 1.40
CA HIS A 6 1.76 11.76 0.32
C HIS A 6 0.91 13.00 0.70
N PRO A 7 0.67 13.95 -0.22
CA PRO A 7 -0.14 15.15 0.08
C PRO A 7 -1.57 14.82 0.52
N ASP A 8 -2.20 13.81 -0.08
CA ASP A 8 -3.50 13.30 0.36
C ASP A 8 -3.44 12.46 1.64
N LYS A 9 -4.16 12.92 2.67
CA LYS A 9 -4.27 12.23 3.97
C LYS A 9 -4.90 10.85 3.86
N ASP A 10 -5.90 10.67 2.99
CA ASP A 10 -6.56 9.37 2.80
C ASP A 10 -5.59 8.31 2.24
N ILE A 11 -4.70 8.73 1.35
CA ILE A 11 -3.70 7.86 0.75
C ILE A 11 -2.60 7.55 1.77
N GLU A 12 -2.16 8.53 2.55
CA GLU A 12 -1.24 8.29 3.68
C GLU A 12 -1.78 7.26 4.67
N ASP A 13 -3.04 7.38 5.04
CA ASP A 13 -3.65 6.44 5.99
C ASP A 13 -3.70 5.02 5.40
N ALA A 14 -4.07 4.89 4.12
CA ALA A 14 -3.97 3.61 3.42
C ALA A 14 -2.52 3.09 3.41
N LEU A 15 -1.53 3.92 3.08
CA LEU A 15 -0.12 3.54 3.06
C LEU A 15 0.40 3.09 4.44
N ARG A 16 -0.17 3.62 5.53
CA ARG A 16 0.10 3.17 6.90
C ARG A 16 -0.51 1.81 7.18
N ASP A 17 -1.71 1.52 6.65
CA ASP A 17 -2.28 0.17 6.69
C ASP A 17 -1.37 -0.84 5.95
N PHE A 18 -0.79 -0.45 4.81
CA PHE A 18 0.18 -1.28 4.07
C PHE A 18 1.42 -1.60 4.92
N GLU A 19 2.03 -0.59 5.55
CA GLU A 19 3.19 -0.81 6.43
C GLU A 19 2.86 -1.70 7.62
N SER A 20 1.72 -1.44 8.28
CA SER A 20 1.23 -2.26 9.40
C SER A 20 1.02 -3.72 8.99
N ALA A 21 0.58 -3.93 7.75
CA ALA A 21 0.39 -5.25 7.16
C ALA A 21 1.69 -5.89 6.63
N GLY A 22 2.86 -5.26 6.83
CA GLY A 22 4.16 -5.78 6.42
C GLY A 22 4.50 -5.58 4.93
N TRP A 23 3.77 -4.72 4.22
CA TRP A 23 4.09 -4.37 2.84
C TRP A 23 5.22 -3.35 2.77
N SER A 24 6.07 -3.49 1.75
CA SER A 24 7.15 -2.55 1.48
C SER A 24 6.66 -1.45 0.54
N VAL A 25 6.60 -0.21 1.04
CA VAL A 25 6.19 0.95 0.23
C VAL A 25 7.44 1.70 -0.23
N GLU A 26 7.64 1.76 -1.54
CA GLU A 26 8.77 2.44 -2.17
C GLU A 26 8.27 3.65 -2.96
N LYS A 27 8.87 4.83 -2.71
CA LYS A 27 8.58 6.01 -3.51
C LYS A 27 9.17 5.85 -4.90
N SER A 28 8.41 6.23 -5.93
CA SER A 28 8.91 6.30 -7.29
C SER A 28 9.65 7.62 -7.53
N GLY A 29 10.52 7.64 -8.54
CA GLY A 29 11.31 8.82 -8.89
C GLY A 29 10.44 10.02 -9.34
N ALA A 30 10.99 11.23 -9.25
CA ALA A 30 10.29 12.48 -9.54
C ALA A 30 9.74 12.62 -10.99
N ARG A 31 10.17 11.76 -11.91
CA ARG A 31 9.70 11.71 -13.31
C ARG A 31 8.61 10.68 -13.56
N ALA A 32 8.21 9.92 -12.54
CA ALA A 32 7.16 8.94 -12.66
C ALA A 32 5.78 9.58 -12.43
N HIS A 33 4.79 9.18 -13.22
CA HIS A 33 3.38 9.57 -13.03
C HIS A 33 2.75 8.94 -11.76
N ILE A 34 3.50 8.07 -11.08
CA ILE A 34 3.12 7.44 -9.82
C ILE A 34 3.94 8.06 -8.69
N TRP A 35 3.32 8.21 -7.53
CA TRP A 35 4.00 8.61 -6.31
C TRP A 35 4.91 7.49 -5.81
N GLY A 36 4.43 6.24 -5.89
CA GLY A 36 5.15 5.09 -5.37
C GLY A 36 4.51 3.75 -5.71
N ARG A 37 5.13 2.68 -5.23
CA ARG A 37 4.64 1.31 -5.35
C ARG A 37 4.71 0.62 -3.99
N ALA A 38 3.62 0.00 -3.59
CA ALA A 38 3.57 -0.92 -2.47
C ALA A 38 3.77 -2.35 -2.99
N LYS A 39 4.78 -3.05 -2.48
CA LYS A 39 5.12 -4.43 -2.84
C LYS A 39 4.80 -5.37 -1.69
N CYS A 40 4.14 -6.48 -2.01
CA CYS A 40 3.86 -7.54 -1.06
C CYS A 40 5.14 -8.35 -0.75
N PRO A 41 5.43 -8.65 0.53
CA PRO A 41 6.61 -9.42 0.92
C PRO A 41 6.52 -10.90 0.53
N ALA A 42 5.31 -11.46 0.49
CA ALA A 42 5.13 -12.91 0.36
C ALA A 42 5.18 -13.42 -1.09
N ASN A 43 5.06 -12.53 -2.09
CA ASN A 43 5.03 -12.81 -3.54
C ASN A 43 4.31 -14.12 -3.97
N ARG A 44 3.34 -14.61 -3.18
CA ARG A 44 2.76 -15.97 -3.29
C ARG A 44 1.94 -16.19 -4.56
N ARG A 45 1.39 -15.12 -5.17
CA ARG A 45 0.55 -15.17 -6.38
C ARG A 45 1.09 -14.32 -7.54
N GLY A 46 2.42 -14.18 -7.67
CA GLY A 46 3.04 -13.63 -8.88
C GLY A 46 2.84 -12.12 -9.11
N ALA A 47 3.36 -11.29 -8.20
CA ALA A 47 3.36 -9.81 -8.24
C ALA A 47 2.11 -9.11 -7.68
N CYS A 48 1.82 -9.32 -6.39
CA CYS A 48 0.98 -8.39 -5.62
C CYS A 48 1.75 -7.07 -5.40
N SER A 49 1.68 -6.17 -6.38
CA SER A 49 2.20 -4.80 -6.28
C SER A 49 1.11 -3.80 -6.62
N VAL A 50 0.99 -2.75 -5.82
CA VAL A 50 -0.02 -1.70 -6.00
C VAL A 50 0.70 -0.40 -6.30
N SER A 51 0.35 0.23 -7.42
CA SER A 51 0.90 1.54 -7.77
C SER A 51 0.03 2.64 -7.16
N VAL A 52 0.68 3.58 -6.48
CA VAL A 52 0.06 4.74 -5.84
C VAL A 52 0.28 5.94 -6.74
N TYR A 53 -0.80 6.60 -7.15
CA TYR A 53 -0.74 7.74 -8.08
C TYR A 53 -0.65 9.06 -7.31
N SER A 54 0.15 10.01 -7.81
CA SER A 54 0.35 11.32 -7.19
C SER A 54 -0.84 12.27 -7.34
N THR A 55 -1.60 12.15 -8.44
CA THR A 55 -2.69 13.06 -8.80
C THR A 55 -3.98 12.32 -9.16
N PRO A 56 -4.61 11.62 -8.21
CA PRO A 56 -5.91 11.01 -8.44
C PRO A 56 -7.01 12.07 -8.48
N LYS A 57 -7.98 11.91 -9.37
CA LYS A 57 -9.20 12.76 -9.41
C LYS A 57 -9.99 12.73 -8.09
N SER A 58 -9.84 11.65 -7.30
CA SER A 58 -10.41 11.52 -5.96
C SER A 58 -9.49 10.66 -5.07
N GLY A 59 -8.73 11.29 -4.18
CA GLY A 59 -7.79 10.61 -3.26
C GLY A 59 -8.48 9.56 -2.37
N GLN A 60 -9.68 9.86 -1.86
CA GLN A 60 -10.48 8.94 -1.06
C GLN A 60 -10.82 7.62 -1.77
N ASN A 61 -11.23 7.70 -3.03
CA ASN A 61 -11.58 6.50 -3.80
C ASN A 61 -10.31 5.67 -4.12
N HIS A 62 -9.20 6.36 -4.39
CA HIS A 62 -7.92 5.70 -4.55
C HIS A 62 -7.50 4.97 -3.27
N ALA A 63 -7.59 5.62 -2.10
CA ALA A 63 -7.30 5.01 -0.81
C ALA A 63 -8.20 3.78 -0.51
N LYS A 64 -9.50 3.84 -0.82
CA LYS A 64 -10.41 2.69 -0.70
C LYS A 64 -9.96 1.53 -1.59
N ASN A 65 -9.53 1.80 -2.82
CA ASN A 65 -9.02 0.77 -3.73
C ASN A 65 -7.71 0.15 -3.20
N LEU A 66 -6.82 0.97 -2.63
CA LEU A 66 -5.59 0.50 -1.99
C LEU A 66 -5.92 -0.45 -0.81
N ARG A 67 -6.82 -0.06 0.09
CA ARG A 67 -7.28 -0.91 1.20
C ARG A 67 -8.01 -2.18 0.72
N ARG A 68 -8.76 -2.09 -0.38
CA ARG A 68 -9.39 -3.26 -0.99
C ARG A 68 -8.34 -4.25 -1.51
N ALA A 69 -7.26 -3.76 -2.12
CA ALA A 69 -6.15 -4.62 -2.56
C ALA A 69 -5.47 -5.32 -1.38
N LEU A 70 -5.29 -4.62 -0.24
CA LEU A 70 -4.83 -5.25 1.01
C LEU A 70 -5.77 -6.36 1.46
N ARG A 71 -7.09 -6.09 1.49
CA ARG A 71 -8.10 -7.07 1.92
C ARG A 71 -8.16 -8.30 1.01
N ILE A 72 -7.99 -8.12 -0.29
CA ILE A 72 -7.99 -9.22 -1.28
C ILE A 72 -6.68 -10.03 -1.19
N CYS A 73 -5.57 -9.39 -0.86
CA CYS A 73 -4.31 -10.10 -0.67
C CYS A 73 -4.31 -10.79 0.70
N GLU A 74 -4.54 -12.09 0.72
CA GLU A 74 -4.43 -12.96 1.89
C GLU A 74 -2.98 -13.09 2.41
N CYS A 75 -2.03 -12.38 1.81
CA CYS A 75 -0.62 -12.37 2.19
C CYS A 75 -0.35 -11.73 3.56
N VAL A 76 -1.32 -11.01 4.12
CA VAL A 76 -1.22 -10.28 5.40
C VAL A 76 -1.67 -11.10 6.61
N THR A 77 -1.89 -12.42 6.46
CA THR A 77 -2.31 -13.32 7.54
C THR A 77 -1.17 -13.74 8.48
N THR A 78 -0.28 -12.82 8.83
CA THR A 78 0.63 -12.97 9.97
C THR A 78 0.25 -11.97 11.06
N THR A 79 -0.93 -12.19 11.62
CA THR A 79 -0.97 -12.34 13.07
C THR A 79 -1.41 -13.77 13.30
N ARG A 80 -0.50 -14.63 13.78
CA ARG A 80 -0.96 -15.84 14.46
C ARG A 80 -1.83 -15.35 15.61
N LYS A 81 -3.16 -15.48 15.50
CA LYS A 81 -3.98 -15.57 16.70
C LYS A 81 -3.87 -17.00 17.18
N GLU A 82 -2.77 -17.26 17.88
CA GLU A 82 -2.69 -18.34 18.85
C GLU A 82 -3.67 -17.94 19.95
N LYS A 83 -4.80 -18.63 20.08
CA LYS A 83 -5.66 -18.51 21.25
C LYS A 83 -6.07 -19.90 21.69
N THR A 84 -5.28 -20.41 22.63
CA THR A 84 -5.57 -21.50 23.57
C THR A 84 -6.95 -21.34 24.20
#